data_AF-A0AAU6UJX9-F1
#
_entry.id   AF-A0AAU6UJX9-F1
#
_cell.length_a   1.000
_cell.length_b   1.000
_cell.length_c   1.000
_cell.angle_alpha   90.00
_cell.angle_beta   90.00
_cell.angle_gamma   90.00
#
_symmetry.space_group_name_H-M   'P 1'
#
loop_
_entity.id
_entity.type
_entity.pdbx_description
1 polymer ?
#
loop_
_entity_poly.entity_id
_entity_poly.type
_entity_poly.pdbx_seq_one_letter_code
_entity_poly.pdbx_strand_id
1 'polypeptide(L)'
;MNRKNDGLLRQFKRIAISFADFKEAHDIVSHIKKSNLYSDIDNNFLVLSALTNAMIISYCKPFSGNDSRSKSKVPDLTNSALKVLSSEELSLHKFLIQRRNQLIAHSDSHAIDLKFVIHSFGETQMLQPVRNRSSVCLNLEQLEVFESMSLKLLSYVANLRNDMEPSIIPLLTKEHTEDWGE
;
A
#
# COMPACT_ATOMS: atom_id res chain seq x y z
N MET A 1 -22.64 17.72 15.10
CA MET A 1 -22.26 16.41 15.67
C MET A 1 -21.38 16.66 16.89
N ASN A 2 -21.49 15.88 17.98
CA ASN A 2 -20.70 16.14 19.20
C ASN A 2 -19.26 15.62 19.01
N ARG A 3 -18.30 16.11 19.82
CA ARG A 3 -16.87 15.72 19.69
C ARG A 3 -16.63 14.21 19.76
N LYS A 4 -17.44 13.48 20.53
CA LYS A 4 -17.35 12.02 20.68
C LYS A 4 -17.72 11.31 19.37
N ASN A 5 -18.84 11.71 18.78
CA ASN A 5 -19.34 11.16 17.52
C ASN A 5 -18.37 11.52 16.37
N ASP A 6 -17.84 12.75 16.33
CA ASP A 6 -16.83 13.16 15.33
C ASP A 6 -15.55 12.32 15.42
N GLY A 7 -15.14 11.96 16.64
CA GLY A 7 -14.00 11.09 16.89
C GLY A 7 -14.26 9.67 16.39
N LEU A 8 -15.44 9.13 16.71
CA LEU A 8 -15.87 7.81 16.28
C LEU A 8 -15.94 7.69 14.75
N LEU A 9 -16.52 8.70 14.08
CA LEU A 9 -16.60 8.73 12.62
C LEU A 9 -15.21 8.82 11.97
N ARG A 10 -14.29 9.60 12.54
CA ARG A 10 -12.90 9.66 12.06
C ARG A 10 -12.16 8.33 12.21
N GLN A 11 -12.35 7.65 13.34
CA GLN A 11 -11.78 6.33 13.56
C GLN A 11 -12.34 5.32 12.56
N PHE A 12 -13.66 5.33 12.34
CA PHE A 12 -14.29 4.47 11.35
C PHE A 12 -13.75 4.74 9.94
N LYS A 13 -13.62 6.01 9.53
CA LYS A 13 -13.02 6.39 8.24
C LYS A 13 -11.61 5.81 8.08
N ARG A 14 -10.75 5.89 9.11
CA ARG A 14 -9.43 5.24 9.04
C ARG A 14 -9.56 3.75 8.79
N ILE A 15 -10.39 3.06 9.57
CA ILE A 15 -10.52 1.60 9.45
C ILE A 15 -11.08 1.21 8.08
N ALA A 16 -12.07 1.95 7.56
CA ALA A 16 -12.65 1.72 6.24
C ALA A 16 -11.62 1.93 5.10
N ILE A 17 -10.81 3.01 5.17
CA ILE A 17 -9.73 3.26 4.21
C ILE A 17 -8.68 2.16 4.30
N SER A 18 -8.26 1.78 5.53
CA SER A 18 -7.30 0.70 5.74
C SER A 18 -7.80 -0.65 5.21
N PHE A 19 -9.11 -0.92 5.30
CA PHE A 19 -9.71 -2.12 4.70
C PHE A 19 -9.53 -2.13 3.19
N ALA A 20 -9.81 -1.04 2.50
CA ALA A 20 -9.62 -0.94 1.06
C ALA A 20 -8.14 -1.09 0.68
N ASP A 21 -7.24 -0.42 1.42
CA ASP A 21 -5.79 -0.48 1.20
C ASP A 21 -5.21 -1.90 1.39
N PHE A 22 -5.59 -2.60 2.46
CA PHE A 22 -5.15 -3.98 2.69
C PHE A 22 -5.78 -4.96 1.72
N LYS A 23 -7.04 -4.75 1.32
CA LYS A 23 -7.68 -5.56 0.29
C LYS A 23 -6.95 -5.42 -1.05
N GLU A 24 -6.65 -4.20 -1.49
CA GLU A 24 -5.89 -3.95 -2.71
C GLU A 24 -4.51 -4.64 -2.65
N ALA A 25 -3.78 -4.48 -1.55
CA ALA A 25 -2.49 -5.13 -1.35
C ALA A 25 -2.59 -6.66 -1.42
N HIS A 26 -3.62 -7.24 -0.79
CA HIS A 26 -3.86 -8.69 -0.81
C HIS A 26 -4.25 -9.20 -2.20
N ASP A 27 -5.15 -8.51 -2.90
CA ASP A 27 -5.57 -8.87 -4.24
C ASP A 27 -4.39 -8.86 -5.22
N ILE A 28 -3.46 -7.90 -5.08
CA ILE A 28 -2.25 -7.83 -5.92
C ILE A 28 -1.32 -9.02 -5.66
N VAL A 29 -1.00 -9.36 -4.41
CA VAL A 29 -0.13 -10.52 -4.13
C VAL A 29 -0.75 -11.82 -4.60
N SER A 30 -2.06 -12.00 -4.38
CA SER A 30 -2.77 -13.18 -4.89
C SER A 30 -2.78 -13.20 -6.42
N HIS A 31 -2.88 -12.06 -7.11
CA HIS A 31 -2.76 -12.01 -8.56
C HIS A 31 -1.35 -12.39 -9.03
N ILE A 32 -0.29 -11.86 -8.40
CA ILE A 32 1.10 -12.21 -8.71
C ILE A 32 1.31 -13.73 -8.63
N LYS A 33 0.80 -14.36 -7.55
CA LYS A 33 0.91 -15.80 -7.33
C LYS A 33 0.06 -16.62 -8.31
N LYS A 34 -1.22 -16.26 -8.50
CA LYS A 34 -2.14 -16.98 -9.41
C LYS A 34 -1.72 -16.91 -10.87
N SER A 35 -1.21 -15.77 -11.30
CA SER A 35 -0.69 -15.57 -12.66
C SER A 35 0.70 -16.18 -12.85
N ASN A 36 1.30 -16.75 -11.79
CA ASN A 36 2.61 -17.40 -11.80
C ASN A 36 3.72 -16.54 -12.45
N LEU A 37 3.76 -15.25 -12.13
CA LEU A 37 4.65 -14.28 -12.79
C LEU A 37 6.15 -14.57 -12.58
N TYR A 38 6.50 -15.39 -11.58
CA TYR A 38 7.88 -15.81 -11.32
C TYR A 38 8.35 -16.96 -12.21
N SER A 39 7.45 -17.64 -12.94
CA SER A 39 7.84 -18.72 -13.85
C SER A 39 8.70 -18.26 -15.02
N ASP A 40 8.55 -16.99 -15.41
CA ASP A 40 9.36 -16.32 -16.43
C ASP A 40 9.64 -14.89 -15.97
N ILE A 41 10.57 -14.77 -15.03
CA ILE A 41 10.83 -13.49 -14.37
C ILE A 41 11.38 -12.43 -15.32
N ASP A 42 12.16 -12.83 -16.33
CA ASP A 42 12.82 -11.89 -17.24
C ASP A 42 11.79 -11.17 -18.13
N ASN A 43 10.84 -11.92 -18.68
CA ASN A 43 9.76 -11.34 -19.48
C ASN A 43 8.72 -10.61 -18.62
N ASN A 44 8.49 -11.06 -17.38
CA ASN A 44 7.50 -10.47 -16.48
C ASN A 44 8.07 -9.39 -15.56
N PHE A 45 9.38 -9.10 -15.59
CA PHE A 45 10.04 -8.26 -14.59
C PHE A 45 9.38 -6.88 -14.44
N LEU A 46 9.01 -6.25 -15.56
CA LEU A 46 8.38 -4.94 -15.55
C LEU A 46 7.02 -4.97 -14.84
N VAL A 47 6.18 -5.96 -15.18
CA VAL A 47 4.86 -6.15 -14.58
C VAL A 47 5.00 -6.50 -13.11
N LEU A 48 5.88 -7.44 -12.78
CA LEU A 48 6.13 -7.88 -11.42
C LEU A 48 6.64 -6.73 -10.54
N SER A 49 7.54 -5.91 -11.05
CA SER A 49 8.00 -4.71 -10.36
C SER A 49 6.88 -3.70 -10.15
N ALA A 50 6.05 -3.46 -11.17
CA ALA A 50 4.96 -2.49 -11.07
C ALA A 50 3.93 -2.92 -10.02
N LEU A 51 3.53 -4.20 -10.05
CA LEU A 51 2.63 -4.79 -9.08
C LEU A 51 3.23 -4.80 -7.68
N THR A 52 4.50 -5.18 -7.52
CA THR A 52 5.18 -5.15 -6.22
C THR A 52 5.20 -3.74 -5.64
N ASN A 53 5.49 -2.72 -6.45
CA ASN A 53 5.48 -1.33 -5.97
C ASN A 53 4.06 -0.88 -5.55
N ALA A 54 3.05 -1.16 -6.37
CA ALA A 54 1.65 -0.83 -6.05
C ALA A 54 1.21 -1.51 -4.74
N MET A 55 1.53 -2.79 -4.60
CA MET A 55 1.27 -3.60 -3.42
C MET A 55 1.93 -3.02 -2.16
N ILE A 56 3.22 -2.67 -2.24
CA ILE A 56 3.96 -2.06 -1.12
C ILE A 56 3.36 -0.70 -0.75
N ILE A 57 3.01 0.12 -1.74
CA ILE A 57 2.42 1.43 -1.51
C ILE A 57 1.09 1.27 -0.78
N SER A 58 0.18 0.44 -1.30
CA SER A 58 -1.14 0.24 -0.69
C SER A 58 -1.05 -0.37 0.71
N TYR A 59 -0.18 -1.36 0.93
CA TYR A 59 0.08 -1.90 2.26
C TYR A 59 0.58 -0.85 3.27
N CYS A 60 1.44 0.06 2.84
CA CYS A 60 2.06 1.04 3.73
C CYS A 60 1.16 2.24 4.04
N LYS A 61 0.18 2.58 3.18
CA LYS A 61 -0.70 3.77 3.35
C LYS A 61 -1.31 3.88 4.76
N PRO A 62 -1.84 2.82 5.40
CA PRO A 62 -2.44 2.88 6.73
C PRO A 62 -1.49 3.35 7.85
N PHE A 63 -0.17 3.27 7.65
CA PHE A 63 0.84 3.50 8.68
C PHE A 63 1.66 4.78 8.45
N SER A 64 1.28 5.60 7.48
CA SER A 64 2.28 6.39 6.78
C SER A 64 2.35 7.89 7.10
N GLY A 65 1.50 8.42 7.97
CA GLY A 65 1.63 9.77 8.53
C GLY A 65 1.48 10.93 7.54
N ASN A 66 1.15 10.65 6.28
CA ASN A 66 1.13 11.63 5.19
C ASN A 66 0.04 12.71 5.36
N ASP A 67 -0.99 12.46 6.17
CA ASP A 67 -2.14 13.34 6.33
C ASP A 67 -1.91 14.49 7.36
N SER A 68 -0.66 14.70 7.78
CA SER A 68 -0.29 15.71 8.79
C SER A 68 -0.67 17.15 8.42
N ARG A 69 -0.88 17.44 7.12
CA ARG A 69 -1.17 18.77 6.58
C ARG A 69 -2.63 19.03 6.16
N SER A 70 -3.51 18.02 6.15
CA SER A 70 -4.91 18.25 5.75
C SER A 70 -5.75 18.84 6.89
N LYS A 71 -6.79 19.61 6.53
CA LYS A 71 -7.76 20.17 7.49
C LYS A 71 -8.71 19.10 8.06
N SER A 72 -8.85 17.98 7.37
CA SER A 72 -9.76 16.86 7.68
C SER A 72 -8.96 15.60 7.97
N LYS A 73 -8.10 15.65 8.99
CA LYS A 73 -7.16 14.58 9.33
C LYS A 73 -7.88 13.28 9.70
N VAL A 74 -7.60 12.23 8.94
CA VAL A 74 -7.89 10.86 9.36
C VAL A 74 -6.60 10.32 9.99
N PRO A 75 -6.59 9.97 11.29
CA PRO A 75 -5.37 9.51 11.97
C PRO A 75 -4.91 8.17 11.40
N ASP A 76 -3.62 7.85 11.41
CA ASP A 76 -3.10 6.54 10.98
C ASP A 76 -3.71 5.37 11.77
N LEU A 77 -3.61 4.16 11.20
CA LEU A 77 -3.98 2.94 11.90
C LEU A 77 -3.04 2.74 13.09
N THR A 78 -3.61 2.45 14.25
CA THR A 78 -2.84 2.30 15.49
C THR A 78 -1.93 1.08 15.44
N ASN A 79 -0.76 1.18 16.09
CA ASN A 79 0.20 0.07 16.20
C ASN A 79 -0.37 -1.18 16.89
N SER A 80 -1.54 -1.10 17.53
CA SER A 80 -2.27 -2.27 18.02
C SER A 80 -2.62 -3.25 16.90
N ALA A 81 -2.81 -2.77 15.67
CA ALA A 81 -3.04 -3.62 14.49
C ALA A 81 -1.86 -4.56 14.23
N LEU A 82 -0.64 -4.13 14.52
CA LEU A 82 0.57 -4.92 14.30
C LEU A 82 0.70 -6.11 15.29
N LYS A 83 -0.11 -6.15 16.36
CA LYS A 83 -0.08 -7.25 17.34
C LYS A 83 -0.58 -8.57 16.77
N VAL A 84 -1.31 -8.56 15.65
CA VAL A 84 -1.77 -9.79 14.98
C VAL A 84 -0.66 -10.45 14.15
N LEU A 85 0.48 -9.76 13.98
CA LEU A 85 1.60 -10.21 13.16
C LEU A 85 2.61 -11.02 13.98
N SER A 86 3.18 -12.04 13.36
CA SER A 86 4.32 -12.80 13.88
C SER A 86 5.61 -11.97 13.86
N SER A 87 6.67 -12.46 14.52
CA SER A 87 7.99 -11.81 14.49
C SER A 87 8.58 -11.67 13.08
N GLU A 88 8.34 -12.67 12.22
CA GLU A 88 8.76 -12.67 10.82
C GLU A 88 7.97 -11.64 10.02
N GLU A 89 6.65 -11.63 10.16
CA GLU A 89 5.76 -10.65 9.50
C GLU A 89 6.08 -9.22 9.94
N LEU A 90 6.38 -9.01 11.24
CA LEU A 90 6.83 -7.72 11.76
C LEU A 90 8.18 -7.28 11.18
N SER A 91 9.08 -8.22 10.90
CA SER A 91 10.36 -7.93 10.25
C SER A 91 10.15 -7.50 8.81
N LEU A 92 9.29 -8.21 8.07
CA LEU A 92 8.89 -7.81 6.73
C LEU A 92 8.18 -6.44 6.75
N HIS A 93 7.22 -6.21 7.66
CA HIS A 93 6.55 -4.92 7.81
C HIS A 93 7.55 -3.75 7.90
N LYS A 94 8.55 -3.85 8.78
CA LYS A 94 9.58 -2.81 8.94
C LYS A 94 10.36 -2.58 7.64
N PHE A 95 10.73 -3.67 6.97
CA PHE A 95 11.39 -3.60 5.66
C PHE A 95 10.51 -2.88 4.63
N LEU A 96 9.22 -3.21 4.52
CA LEU A 96 8.31 -2.58 3.55
C LEU A 96 8.10 -1.09 3.80
N ILE A 97 7.99 -0.66 5.07
CA ILE A 97 7.91 0.76 5.43
C ILE A 97 9.17 1.50 4.98
N GLN A 98 10.35 0.92 5.21
CA GLN A 98 11.61 1.48 4.74
C GLN A 98 11.66 1.53 3.21
N ARG A 99 11.26 0.45 2.52
CA ARG A 99 11.21 0.38 1.06
C ARG A 99 10.26 1.41 0.45
N ARG A 100 9.07 1.59 1.02
CA ARG A 100 8.13 2.64 0.59
C ARG A 100 8.74 4.02 0.73
N ASN A 101 9.43 4.30 1.84
CA ASN A 101 10.13 5.59 2.01
C ASN A 101 11.22 5.76 0.94
N GLN A 102 11.94 4.71 0.57
CA GLN A 102 12.89 4.75 -0.54
C GLN A 102 12.19 4.97 -1.90
N LEU A 103 11.07 4.28 -2.16
CA LEU A 103 10.29 4.43 -3.40
C LEU A 103 9.73 5.85 -3.58
N ILE A 104 9.29 6.48 -2.48
CA ILE A 104 8.72 7.84 -2.49
C ILE A 104 9.80 8.93 -2.42
N ALA A 105 10.88 8.72 -1.66
CA ALA A 105 11.89 9.75 -1.39
C ALA A 105 13.03 9.81 -2.42
N HIS A 106 13.26 8.78 -3.24
CA HIS A 106 14.38 8.77 -4.18
C HIS A 106 14.08 9.41 -5.55
N SER A 107 13.50 10.61 -5.52
CA SER A 107 13.91 11.66 -6.47
C SER A 107 15.23 12.33 -6.06
N ASP A 108 15.78 12.00 -4.88
CA ASP A 108 17.08 12.48 -4.41
C ASP A 108 18.23 12.02 -5.32
N SER A 109 18.86 12.99 -5.99
CA SER A 109 19.99 12.81 -6.91
C SER A 109 21.20 12.07 -6.30
N HIS A 110 21.29 11.98 -4.98
CA HIS A 110 22.36 11.28 -4.26
C HIS A 110 22.29 9.75 -4.34
N ALA A 111 21.12 9.15 -4.59
CA ALA A 111 20.94 7.70 -4.63
C ALA A 111 20.94 7.12 -6.06
N ILE A 112 21.00 7.98 -7.09
CA ILE A 112 20.89 7.59 -8.49
C ILE A 112 22.29 7.55 -9.10
N ASP A 113 22.83 6.34 -9.28
CA ASP A 113 23.99 6.11 -10.17
C ASP A 113 23.55 6.33 -11.63
N LEU A 114 23.52 7.59 -12.04
CA LEU A 114 23.07 8.02 -13.35
C LEU A 114 24.15 7.77 -14.39
N LYS A 115 23.92 6.77 -15.25
CA LYS A 115 24.75 6.51 -16.43
C LYS A 115 24.03 6.95 -17.68
N PHE A 116 24.74 7.05 -18.80
CA PHE A 116 24.15 7.38 -20.09
C PHE A 116 24.57 6.35 -21.13
N VAL A 117 23.65 6.02 -22.02
CA VAL A 117 23.92 5.29 -23.25
C VAL A 117 23.50 6.15 -24.43
N ILE A 118 24.24 6.09 -25.53
CA ILE A 118 23.81 6.76 -26.78
C ILE A 118 22.71 5.91 -27.39
N HIS A 119 21.52 6.50 -27.52
CA HIS A 119 20.37 5.85 -28.15
C HIS A 119 19.93 6.66 -29.37
N SER A 120 19.56 5.95 -30.45
CA SER A 120 19.05 6.59 -31.66
C SER A 120 17.53 6.76 -31.56
N PHE A 121 17.06 8.00 -31.72
CA PHE A 121 15.65 8.37 -31.80
C PHE A 121 15.36 8.82 -33.23
N GLY A 122 15.03 7.85 -34.09
CA GLY A 122 14.96 8.08 -35.53
C GLY A 122 16.34 8.43 -36.09
N GLU A 123 16.44 9.57 -36.77
CA GLU A 123 17.71 10.05 -37.35
C GLU A 123 18.62 10.79 -36.34
N THR A 124 18.16 11.04 -35.12
CA THR A 124 18.93 11.79 -34.11
C THR A 124 19.49 10.87 -33.04
N GLN A 125 20.70 11.14 -32.56
CA GLN A 125 21.28 10.44 -31.42
C GLN A 125 21.15 11.29 -30.16
N MET A 126 20.73 10.67 -29.06
CA MET A 126 20.60 11.34 -27.77
C MET A 126 21.19 10.49 -26.65
N LEU A 127 21.67 11.14 -25.60
CA LEU A 127 22.05 10.48 -24.36
C LEU A 127 20.79 10.03 -23.62
N GLN A 128 20.54 8.73 -23.58
CA GLN A 128 19.47 8.14 -22.78
C GLN A 128 19.98 7.85 -21.37
N PRO A 129 19.34 8.40 -20.32
CA PRO A 129 19.73 8.10 -18.95
C PRO A 129 19.41 6.65 -18.62
N VAL A 130 20.40 5.94 -18.11
CA VAL A 130 20.26 4.64 -17.47
C VAL A 130 20.37 4.87 -15.98
N ARG A 131 19.31 4.51 -15.26
CA ARG A 131 19.26 4.59 -13.80
C ARG A 131 19.17 3.18 -13.26
N ASN A 132 19.86 2.89 -12.16
CA ASN A 132 19.55 1.71 -11.37
C ASN A 132 18.07 1.80 -11.00
N ARG A 133 17.25 0.90 -11.55
CA ARG A 133 15.83 0.90 -11.22
C ARG A 133 15.72 0.57 -9.74
N SER A 134 15.09 1.45 -8.97
CA SER A 134 14.74 1.18 -7.57
C SER A 134 13.68 0.07 -7.44
N SER A 135 13.18 -0.42 -8.58
CA SER A 135 12.32 -1.60 -8.70
C SER A 135 12.94 -2.79 -8.01
N VAL A 136 12.33 -3.19 -6.90
CA VAL A 136 12.64 -4.44 -6.22
C VAL A 136 11.37 -5.27 -6.27
N CYS A 137 11.51 -6.46 -6.84
CA CYS A 137 10.53 -7.52 -6.66
C CYS A 137 10.83 -8.18 -5.31
N LEU A 138 9.80 -8.47 -4.52
CA LEU A 138 9.97 -9.37 -3.38
C LEU A 138 10.37 -10.76 -3.91
N ASN A 139 11.07 -11.56 -3.13
CA ASN A 139 11.26 -12.97 -3.49
C ASN A 139 9.99 -13.79 -3.13
N LEU A 140 9.93 -15.06 -3.53
CA LEU A 140 8.75 -15.90 -3.29
C LEU A 140 8.45 -16.08 -1.79
N GLU A 141 9.45 -16.28 -0.96
CA GLU A 141 9.30 -16.39 0.50
C GLU A 141 8.69 -15.12 1.10
N GLN A 142 9.20 -13.95 0.69
CA GLN A 142 8.65 -12.66 1.09
C GLN A 142 7.22 -12.45 0.61
N LEU A 143 6.84 -12.97 -0.56
CA LEU A 143 5.46 -12.92 -1.04
C LEU A 143 4.51 -13.79 -0.21
N GLU A 144 4.96 -14.97 0.23
CA GLU A 144 4.18 -15.82 1.14
C GLU A 144 3.93 -15.11 2.47
N VAL A 145 4.99 -14.55 3.06
CA VAL A 145 4.88 -13.77 4.31
C VAL A 145 4.00 -12.54 4.11
N PHE A 146 4.10 -11.86 2.96
CA PHE A 146 3.26 -10.71 2.62
C PHE A 146 1.78 -11.09 2.50
N GLU A 147 1.47 -12.20 1.82
CA GLU A 147 0.09 -12.65 1.65
C GLU A 147 -0.56 -12.96 3.00
N SER A 148 0.14 -13.69 3.88
CA SER A 148 -0.30 -13.94 5.25
C SER A 148 -0.54 -12.64 6.03
N MET A 149 0.44 -11.73 6.00
CA MET A 149 0.38 -10.46 6.72
C MET A 149 -0.78 -9.56 6.24
N SER A 150 -0.95 -9.41 4.92
CA SER A 150 -2.02 -8.60 4.33
C SER A 150 -3.40 -9.17 4.66
N LEU A 151 -3.57 -10.50 4.62
CA LEU A 151 -4.82 -11.16 4.99
C LEU A 151 -5.16 -11.00 6.47
N LYS A 152 -4.17 -11.14 7.36
CA LYS A 152 -4.36 -10.93 8.81
C LYS A 152 -4.79 -9.50 9.14
N LEU A 153 -4.14 -8.51 8.53
CA LEU A 153 -4.48 -7.10 8.74
C LEU A 153 -5.83 -6.75 8.12
N LEU A 154 -6.15 -7.29 6.94
CA LEU A 154 -7.47 -7.17 6.31
C LEU A 154 -8.56 -7.73 7.24
N SER A 155 -8.34 -8.93 7.78
CA SER A 155 -9.27 -9.57 8.73
C SER A 155 -9.42 -8.75 10.01
N TYR A 156 -8.32 -8.21 10.56
CA TYR A 156 -8.33 -7.35 11.73
C TYR A 156 -9.20 -6.11 11.52
N VAL A 157 -9.00 -5.37 10.41
CA VAL A 157 -9.80 -4.17 10.15
C VAL A 157 -11.24 -4.51 9.75
N ALA A 158 -11.49 -5.65 9.09
CA ALA A 158 -12.84 -6.11 8.79
C ALA A 158 -13.65 -6.35 10.08
N ASN A 159 -13.06 -7.01 11.07
CA ASN A 159 -13.70 -7.23 12.37
C ASN A 159 -13.99 -5.90 13.08
N LEU A 160 -13.01 -4.99 13.13
CA LEU A 160 -13.23 -3.66 13.70
C LEU A 160 -14.34 -2.88 13.00
N ARG A 161 -14.45 -2.98 11.66
CA ARG A 161 -15.55 -2.36 10.92
C ARG A 161 -16.88 -2.93 11.34
N ASN A 162 -17.02 -4.26 11.31
CA ASN A 162 -18.24 -4.94 11.70
C ASN A 162 -18.70 -4.56 13.11
N ASP A 163 -17.77 -4.43 14.06
CA ASP A 163 -18.08 -4.02 15.43
C ASP A 163 -18.51 -2.55 15.54
N MET A 164 -17.95 -1.67 14.70
CA MET A 164 -18.22 -0.23 14.73
C MET A 164 -19.44 0.19 13.91
N GLU A 165 -19.76 -0.52 12.83
CA GLU A 165 -20.81 -0.18 11.87
C GLU A 165 -22.18 0.09 12.53
N PRO A 166 -22.68 -0.72 13.49
CA PRO A 166 -23.95 -0.44 14.17
C PRO A 166 -23.98 0.92 14.87
N SER A 167 -22.84 1.39 15.38
CA SER A 167 -22.73 2.70 16.04
C SER A 167 -22.51 3.86 15.05
N ILE A 168 -22.04 3.55 13.84
CA ILE A 168 -21.75 4.53 12.80
C ILE A 168 -22.97 4.80 11.93
N ILE A 169 -23.74 3.77 11.57
CA ILE A 169 -24.91 3.89 10.69
C ILE A 169 -25.87 5.03 11.12
N PRO A 170 -26.25 5.18 12.41
CA PRO A 170 -27.14 6.27 12.84
C PRO A 170 -26.52 7.67 12.74
N LEU A 171 -25.19 7.76 12.58
CA LEU A 171 -24.44 9.01 12.48
C LEU A 171 -24.23 9.45 11.02
N LEU A 172 -24.47 8.58 10.05
CA LEU A 172 -24.32 8.89 8.64
C LEU A 172 -25.47 9.81 8.18
N THR A 173 -25.12 10.77 7.32
CA THR A 173 -26.07 11.67 6.66
C THR A 173 -25.98 11.48 5.15
N LYS A 174 -26.83 12.17 4.38
CA LYS A 174 -26.76 12.16 2.90
C LYS A 174 -25.41 12.63 2.35
N GLU A 175 -24.64 13.41 3.10
CA GLU A 175 -23.29 13.82 2.71
C GLU A 175 -22.26 12.68 2.82
N HIS A 176 -22.61 11.58 3.49
CA HIS A 176 -21.72 10.45 3.75
C HIS A 176 -22.04 9.21 2.91
N THR A 177 -23.16 9.23 2.18
CA THR A 177 -23.69 8.07 1.46
C THR A 177 -23.96 8.49 0.02
N GLU A 178 -23.51 7.68 -0.93
CA GLU A 178 -23.89 7.79 -2.33
C GLU A 178 -25.02 6.80 -2.59
N ASP A 179 -26.11 7.27 -3.20
CA ASP A 179 -27.22 6.40 -3.59
C ASP A 179 -26.86 5.72 -4.90
N TRP A 180 -26.41 4.47 -4.80
CA TRP A 180 -26.21 3.61 -5.95
C TRP A 180 -27.57 3.05 -6.32
N GLY A 181 -28.39 3.87 -7.00
CA GLY A 181 -29.78 3.56 -7.29
C GLY A 181 -29.96 2.13 -7.79
N GLU A 182 -30.73 1.35 -7.02
CA GLU A 182 -31.33 0.08 -7.44
C GLU A 182 -32.71 0.35 -8.06
#